data_AF-A0A8S0TF37-F1
#
_entry.id   AF-A0A8S0TF37-F1
#
_cell.length_a   1.000
_cell.length_b   1.000
_cell.length_c   1.000
_cell.angle_alpha   90.00
_cell.angle_beta   90.00
_cell.angle_gamma   90.00
#
_symmetry.space_group_name_H-M   'P 1'
#
loop_
_entity.id
_entity.type
_entity.pdbx_description
1 polymer ?
#
loop_
_entity_poly.entity_id
_entity_poly.type
_entity_poly.pdbx_seq_one_letter_code
_entity_poly.pdbx_strand_id
1 'polypeptide(L)'
;MVDLLLELADDPNLEVKLPNDGVKGFTQSIGRDGVVWDEPEKFHPEKFLGLEMDVKGQNSELLPFRSGRRMCLGYSLGLKMVR
;
A
#
# COMPACT_ATOMS: atom_id res chain seq x y z
N MET A 1 -0.92 -15.74 19.53
CA MET A 1 -2.22 -15.24 19.00
C MET A 1 -2.02 -14.43 17.72
N VAL A 2 -1.02 -13.55 17.67
CA VAL A 2 -0.60 -12.87 16.42
C VAL A 2 0.06 -13.85 15.44
N ASP A 3 0.84 -14.82 15.94
CA ASP A 3 1.54 -15.80 15.10
C ASP A 3 0.57 -16.72 14.34
N LEU A 4 -0.51 -17.15 14.98
CA LEU A 4 -1.58 -17.94 14.34
C LEU A 4 -2.32 -17.12 13.25
N LEU A 5 -2.47 -15.82 13.44
CA LEU A 5 -3.07 -14.94 12.44
C LEU A 5 -2.12 -14.69 11.26
N LEU A 6 -0.81 -14.68 11.49
CA LEU A 6 0.20 -14.63 10.43
C LEU A 6 0.21 -15.93 9.63
N GLU A 7 0.22 -17.08 10.30
CA GLU A 7 0.14 -18.40 9.63
C GLU A 7 -1.15 -18.56 8.80
N LEU A 8 -2.28 -18.05 9.30
CA LEU A 8 -3.54 -18.03 8.54
C LEU A 8 -3.49 -17.04 7.38
N ALA A 9 -2.78 -15.91 7.50
CA ALA A 9 -2.65 -14.94 6.42
C ALA A 9 -1.78 -15.45 5.26
N ASP A 10 -0.87 -16.39 5.54
CA ASP A 10 0.05 -16.97 4.56
C ASP A 10 -0.58 -18.14 3.75
N ASP A 11 -1.79 -18.60 4.10
CA ASP A 11 -2.49 -19.64 3.34
C ASP A 11 -3.18 -19.05 2.08
N PRO A 12 -2.69 -19.35 0.87
CA PRO A 12 -3.26 -18.82 -0.37
C PRO A 12 -4.66 -19.37 -0.70
N ASN A 13 -5.13 -20.40 0.02
CA ASN A 13 -6.45 -21.01 -0.16
C ASN A 13 -7.46 -20.58 0.92
N LEU A 14 -7.09 -19.67 1.81
CA LEU A 14 -7.98 -19.22 2.88
C LEU A 14 -9.12 -18.36 2.32
N GLU A 15 -10.33 -18.93 2.26
CA GLU A 15 -11.54 -18.18 1.95
C GLU A 15 -12.08 -17.44 3.18
N VAL A 16 -11.92 -16.13 3.23
CA VAL A 16 -12.50 -15.27 4.27
C VAL A 16 -13.82 -14.69 3.78
N LYS A 17 -14.92 -15.03 4.46
CA LYS A 17 -16.23 -14.40 4.21
C LYS A 17 -16.20 -12.95 4.70
N LEU A 18 -16.22 -12.00 3.78
CA LEU A 18 -16.24 -10.57 4.09
C LEU A 18 -17.70 -10.11 4.34
N PRO A 19 -18.06 -9.70 5.56
CA PRO A 19 -19.35 -9.04 5.80
C PRO A 19 -19.34 -7.61 5.21
N ASN A 20 -20.52 -7.00 5.09
CA ASN A 20 -20.68 -5.63 4.55
C ASN A 20 -20.07 -4.51 5.42
N ASP A 21 -19.35 -4.88 6.50
CA ASP A 21 -18.76 -3.96 7.47
C ASP A 21 -17.47 -3.27 6.98
N GLY A 22 -17.03 -3.63 5.77
CA GLY A 22 -15.95 -2.97 5.04
C GLY A 22 -14.56 -3.48 5.40
N VAL A 23 -13.74 -3.68 4.37
CA VAL A 23 -12.34 -4.11 4.52
C VAL A 23 -11.45 -2.92 4.80
N LYS A 24 -10.55 -3.05 5.78
CA LYS A 24 -9.51 -2.05 6.08
C LYS A 24 -8.15 -2.68 5.88
N GLY A 25 -7.41 -2.21 4.89
CA GLY A 25 -5.99 -2.49 4.72
C GLY A 25 -5.13 -1.37 5.31
N PHE A 26 -4.04 -1.74 5.98
CA PHE A 26 -3.03 -0.78 6.42
C PHE A 26 -2.04 -0.55 5.28
N THR A 27 -2.06 0.65 4.70
CA THR A 27 -1.15 1.03 3.60
C THR A 27 0.32 1.06 4.02
N GLN A 28 0.59 1.18 5.33
CA GLN A 28 1.95 1.12 5.86
C GLN A 28 2.62 -0.23 5.62
N SER A 29 1.86 -1.32 5.70
CA SER A 29 2.38 -2.68 5.46
C SER A 29 2.87 -2.84 4.03
N ILE A 30 2.14 -2.28 3.06
CA ILE A 30 2.51 -2.33 1.63
C ILE A 30 3.82 -1.59 1.37
N GLY A 31 4.01 -0.41 1.96
CA GLY A 31 5.25 0.35 1.80
C GLY A 31 6.47 -0.25 2.50
N ARG A 32 6.26 -1.26 3.35
CA ARG A 32 7.31 -1.98 4.09
C ARG A 32 7.46 -3.44 3.69
N ASP A 33 6.70 -3.87 2.70
CA ASP A 33 6.72 -5.25 2.24
C ASP A 33 8.03 -5.54 1.52
N GLY A 34 8.84 -6.43 2.09
CA GLY A 34 10.12 -6.85 1.53
C GLY A 34 10.00 -7.72 0.28
N VAL A 35 8.80 -8.22 -0.04
CA VAL A 35 8.53 -8.93 -1.31
C VAL A 35 8.37 -7.93 -2.46
N VAL A 36 7.83 -6.75 -2.18
CA VAL A 36 7.53 -5.71 -3.17
C VAL A 36 8.67 -4.69 -3.27
N TRP A 37 9.29 -4.35 -2.15
CA TRP A 37 10.31 -3.31 -2.06
C TRP A 37 11.63 -3.86 -1.54
N ASP A 38 12.70 -3.66 -2.29
CA ASP A 38 14.06 -3.88 -1.79
C ASP A 38 14.39 -2.88 -0.67
N GLU A 39 14.98 -3.39 0.41
CA GLU A 39 15.40 -2.61 1.59
C GLU A 39 14.33 -1.62 2.11
N PRO A 40 13.12 -2.09 2.46
CA PRO A 40 11.95 -1.23 2.68
C PRO A 40 12.09 -0.24 3.85
N GLU A 41 12.93 -0.56 4.82
CA GLU A 41 13.18 0.27 6.01
C GLU A 41 14.23 1.38 5.76
N LYS A 42 14.94 1.35 4.62
CA LYS A 42 15.91 2.39 4.26
C LYS A 42 15.25 3.51 3.46
N PHE A 43 15.65 4.74 3.76
CA PHE A 43 15.29 5.89 2.93
C PHE A 43 16.12 5.86 1.64
N HIS A 44 15.51 5.37 0.56
CA HIS A 44 16.12 5.26 -0.76
C HIS A 44 15.17 5.87 -1.82
N PRO A 45 15.14 7.21 -1.98
CA PRO A 45 14.21 7.88 -2.89
C PRO A 45 14.50 7.59 -4.37
N GLU A 46 15.73 7.20 -4.70
CA GLU A 46 16.15 6.90 -6.07
C GLU A 46 15.43 5.67 -6.64
N LYS A 47 14.91 4.78 -5.79
CA LYS A 47 14.15 3.59 -6.23
C LYS A 47 12.90 3.91 -7.05
N PHE A 48 12.38 5.14 -6.94
CA PHE A 48 11.22 5.58 -7.71
C PHE A 48 11.61 6.20 -9.07
N LEU A 49 12.89 6.39 -9.35
CA LEU A 49 13.36 6.97 -10.61
C LEU A 49 13.27 5.93 -11.74
N GLY A 50 12.70 6.33 -12.87
CA GLY A 50 12.57 5.47 -14.06
C GLY A 50 11.48 4.41 -13.97
N LEU A 51 10.76 4.31 -12.84
CA LEU A 51 9.57 3.50 -12.75
C LEU A 51 8.36 4.26 -13.30
N GLU A 52 7.54 3.61 -14.12
CA GLU A 52 6.25 4.14 -14.57
C GLU A 52 5.19 3.98 -13.47
N MET A 53 5.39 4.66 -12.33
CA MET A 53 4.46 4.61 -11.20
C MET A 53 3.67 5.89 -11.02
N ASP A 54 2.37 5.75 -10.79
CA ASP A 54 1.49 6.89 -10.49
C ASP A 54 0.99 6.82 -9.04
N VAL A 55 1.04 7.95 -8.35
CA VAL A 55 0.47 8.14 -7.01
C VAL A 55 -1.04 8.33 -7.03
N LYS A 56 -1.68 8.38 -8.21
CA LYS A 56 -3.15 8.37 -8.39
C LYS A 56 -3.79 7.00 -8.12
N GLY A 57 -3.10 6.10 -7.43
CA GLY A 57 -3.67 4.86 -6.93
C GLY A 57 -4.00 3.80 -7.97
N GLN A 58 -3.41 3.90 -9.17
CA GLN A 58 -3.40 2.79 -10.14
C GLN A 58 -2.40 1.70 -9.73
N ASN A 59 -1.37 2.08 -8.97
CA ASN A 59 -0.33 1.17 -8.50
C ASN A 59 -0.58 0.85 -7.03
N SER A 60 -0.90 -0.41 -6.73
CA SER A 60 -1.20 -0.89 -5.38
C SER A 60 -0.01 -0.78 -4.44
N GLU A 61 1.20 -0.85 -4.98
CA GLU A 61 2.47 -0.87 -4.26
C GLU A 61 2.78 0.49 -3.61
N LEU A 62 2.18 1.57 -4.13
CA LEU A 62 2.41 2.94 -3.70
C LEU A 62 1.10 3.73 -3.59
N LEU A 63 0.58 3.83 -2.36
CA LEU A 63 -0.70 4.49 -2.07
C LEU A 63 -0.59 5.66 -1.07
N PRO A 64 0.30 6.65 -1.27
CA PRO A 64 0.48 7.77 -0.33
C PRO A 64 -0.78 8.62 -0.17
N PHE A 65 -1.63 8.68 -1.20
CA PHE A 65 -2.89 9.42 -1.21
C PHE A 65 -4.13 8.50 -1.21
N ARG A 66 -3.96 7.20 -0.91
CA ARG A 66 -4.98 6.14 -1.08
C ARG A 66 -5.43 5.98 -2.55
N SER A 67 -6.41 5.12 -2.81
CA SER A 67 -6.99 4.88 -4.14
C SER A 67 -8.53 4.83 -4.10
N GLY A 68 -9.14 4.87 -5.29
CA GLY A 68 -10.59 4.75 -5.49
C GLY A 68 -11.41 5.90 -4.91
N ARG A 69 -12.64 5.59 -4.45
CA ARG A 69 -13.59 6.58 -3.92
C ARG A 69 -13.15 7.27 -2.63
N ARG A 70 -12.11 6.75 -1.96
CA ARG A 70 -11.57 7.27 -0.69
C ARG A 70 -10.15 7.86 -0.87
N MET A 71 -9.77 8.20 -2.10
CA MET A 71 -8.53 8.90 -2.40
C MET A 71 -8.55 10.33 -1.84
N CYS A 72 -7.38 10.84 -1.45
CA CYS A 72 -7.21 12.23 -1.04
C CYS A 72 -7.57 13.19 -2.19
N LEU A 73 -8.60 14.02 -2.01
CA LEU A 73 -8.99 15.05 -2.98
C LEU A 73 -7.90 16.12 -3.18
N GLY A 74 -7.04 16.31 -2.20
CA GLY A 74 -5.93 17.27 -2.22
C GLY A 74 -4.61 16.74 -2.77
N TYR A 75 -4.56 15.54 -3.37
CA TYR A 75 -3.29 14.94 -3.81
C TYR A 75 -2.52 15.84 -4.79
N SER A 76 -3.23 16.51 -5.70
CA SER A 76 -2.65 17.41 -6.70
C SER A 76 -2.03 18.66 -6.06
N LEU A 77 -2.61 19.16 -4.97
CA LEU A 77 -2.03 20.23 -4.17
C LEU A 77 -0.79 19.73 -3.42
N GLY A 78 -0.88 18.57 -2.77
CA GLY A 78 0.25 17.95 -2.05
C GLY A 78 1.47 17.77 -2.95
N LEU A 79 1.27 17.25 -4.17
CA LEU A 79 2.35 17.12 -5.16
C LEU A 79 2.94 18.45 -5.61
N LYS A 80 2.17 19.54 -5.62
CA LYS A 80 2.68 20.87 -5.97
C LYS A 80 3.42 21.54 -4.80
N MET A 81 3.03 21.24 -3.56
CA MET A 81 3.60 21.82 -2.35
C MET A 81 4.97 21.23 -1.99
N VAL A 82 5.19 19.95 -2.33
CA VAL A 82 6.44 19.21 -2.03
C VAL A 82 7.38 19.20 -3.24
N ARG A 83 7.04 19.92 -4.32
CA ARG A 83 7.83 20.00 -5.55
C ARG A 83 9.00 20.97 -5.44
#